data_AF-A0AAC9U0R0-F1
#
_entry.id   AF-A0AAC9U0R0-F1
#
_cell.length_a   1.000
_cell.length_b   1.000
_cell.length_c   1.000
_cell.angle_alpha   90.00
_cell.angle_beta   90.00
_cell.angle_gamma   90.00
#
_symmetry.space_group_name_H-M   'P 1'
#
loop_
_entity.id
_entity.type
_entity.pdbx_description
1 polymer ?
#
loop_
_entity_poly.entity_id
_entity_poly.type
_entity_poly.pdbx_seq_one_letter_code
_entity_poly.pdbx_strand_id
1 'polypeptide(L)'
;MATRSRRLRKKLRIDEFQELGFDVNWTFEDSVSEEQIDDIVDQFIDQVIEARKLGFHGGGHKEWEGIIATQTIGKCTEEDRQAVSDFWKNQPAKDVVVSELYDIWWN
;
A
#
# COMPACT_ATOMS: atom_id res chain seq x y z
N MET A 1 21.57 -10.39 26.03
CA MET A 1 20.23 -10.15 25.44
C MET A 1 19.71 -11.47 24.92
N ALA A 2 18.55 -11.93 25.39
CA ALA A 2 18.04 -13.25 25.04
C ALA A 2 17.66 -13.30 23.55
N THR A 3 18.37 -14.10 22.77
CA THR A 3 18.06 -14.36 21.36
C THR A 3 16.69 -15.04 21.29
N ARG A 4 15.66 -14.30 20.85
CA ARG A 4 14.30 -14.82 20.70
C ARG A 4 14.32 -16.01 19.73
N SER A 5 13.70 -17.13 20.10
CA SER A 5 13.65 -18.32 19.24
C SER A 5 12.87 -18.04 17.95
N ARG A 6 13.15 -18.78 16.86
CA ARG A 6 12.51 -18.60 15.56
C ARG A 6 10.98 -18.64 15.62
N ARG A 7 10.41 -19.51 16.48
CA ARG A 7 8.95 -19.57 16.71
C ARG A 7 8.40 -18.29 17.36
N LEU A 8 9.14 -17.69 18.30
CA LEU A 8 8.77 -16.42 18.92
C LEU A 8 8.88 -15.25 17.95
N ARG A 9 9.91 -15.21 17.10
CA ARG A 9 10.04 -14.19 16.03
C ARG A 9 8.91 -14.28 15.01
N LYS A 10 8.53 -15.50 14.62
CA LYS A 10 7.35 -15.73 13.76
C LYS A 10 6.04 -15.31 14.44
N LYS A 11 5.87 -15.66 15.72
CA LYS A 11 4.66 -15.31 16.48
C LYS A 11 4.51 -13.79 16.66
N LEU A 12 5.61 -13.10 16.88
CA LEU A 12 5.63 -11.66 17.08
C LEU A 12 5.77 -10.87 15.75
N ARG A 13 5.99 -11.52 14.60
CA ARG A 13 6.24 -10.84 13.31
C ARG A 13 7.42 -9.86 13.36
N ILE A 14 8.54 -10.30 13.92
CA ILE A 14 9.75 -9.47 14.11
C ILE A 14 10.91 -10.09 13.33
N ASP A 15 11.88 -9.25 12.95
CA ASP A 15 13.13 -9.64 12.27
C ASP A 15 12.86 -10.17 10.85
N GLU A 16 13.12 -11.44 10.58
CA GLU A 16 12.84 -12.11 9.30
C GLU A 16 11.34 -12.21 8.94
N PHE A 17 10.45 -11.90 9.90
CA PHE A 17 8.98 -11.90 9.72
C PHE A 17 8.36 -10.50 9.85
N GLN A 18 9.18 -9.47 9.90
CA GLN A 18 8.69 -8.09 9.94
C GLN A 18 8.04 -7.74 8.60
N GLU A 19 6.82 -7.20 8.68
CA GLU A 19 6.07 -6.74 7.53
C GLU A 19 5.99 -5.22 7.56
N LEU A 20 6.60 -4.58 6.56
CA LEU A 20 6.48 -3.13 6.39
C LEU A 20 5.43 -2.86 5.33
N GLY A 21 4.46 -2.04 5.69
CA GLY A 21 3.45 -1.51 4.79
C GLY A 21 3.41 0.00 4.90
N PHE A 22 2.55 0.61 4.11
CA PHE A 22 2.28 2.03 4.15
C PHE A 22 0.83 2.27 3.72
N ASP A 23 0.27 3.36 4.20
CA ASP A 23 -1.06 3.79 3.82
C ASP A 23 -0.99 4.75 2.64
N VAL A 24 -2.02 4.72 1.84
CA VAL A 24 -2.25 5.64 0.76
C VAL A 24 -3.69 6.12 0.84
N ASN A 25 -3.88 7.42 0.77
CA ASN A 25 -5.18 8.04 0.66
C ASN A 25 -5.17 9.04 -0.49
N TRP A 26 -6.30 9.17 -1.16
CA TRP A 26 -6.49 10.12 -2.24
C TRP A 26 -7.97 10.39 -2.43
N THR A 27 -8.27 11.51 -3.08
CA THR A 27 -9.64 11.92 -3.37
C THR A 27 -9.79 12.16 -4.87
N PHE A 28 -10.65 11.41 -5.54
CA PHE A 28 -10.94 11.63 -6.94
C PHE A 28 -11.61 12.99 -7.18
N GLU A 29 -11.34 13.60 -8.35
CA GLU A 29 -12.02 14.83 -8.72
C GLU A 29 -13.52 14.60 -8.97
N ASP A 30 -14.35 15.60 -8.67
CA ASP A 30 -15.82 15.54 -8.88
C ASP A 30 -16.22 15.33 -10.35
N SER A 31 -15.30 15.54 -11.28
CA SER A 31 -15.49 15.29 -12.71
C SER A 31 -15.31 13.83 -13.12
N VAL A 32 -14.77 12.97 -12.25
CA VAL A 32 -14.50 11.55 -12.54
C VAL A 32 -15.78 10.75 -12.27
N SER A 33 -16.23 9.97 -13.24
CA SER A 33 -17.37 9.07 -13.06
C SER A 33 -16.96 7.80 -12.30
N GLU A 34 -17.92 7.09 -11.71
CA GLU A 34 -17.66 5.80 -11.02
C GLU A 34 -16.98 4.78 -11.95
N GLU A 35 -17.40 4.72 -13.22
CA GLU A 35 -16.76 3.84 -14.22
C GLU A 35 -15.28 4.17 -14.44
N GLN A 36 -14.93 5.46 -14.43
CA GLN A 36 -13.53 5.88 -14.56
C GLN A 36 -12.73 5.60 -13.28
N ILE A 37 -13.35 5.69 -12.11
CA ILE A 37 -12.72 5.32 -10.85
C ILE A 37 -12.34 3.84 -10.88
N ASP A 38 -13.27 2.97 -11.27
CA ASP A 38 -13.02 1.54 -11.40
C ASP A 38 -11.87 1.26 -12.40
N ASP A 39 -11.90 1.89 -13.59
CA ASP A 39 -10.82 1.74 -14.59
C ASP A 39 -9.45 2.21 -14.07
N ILE A 40 -9.39 3.32 -13.32
CA ILE A 40 -8.13 3.84 -12.75
C ILE A 40 -7.62 2.93 -11.65
N VAL A 41 -8.51 2.40 -10.80
CA VAL A 41 -8.14 1.48 -9.72
C VAL A 41 -7.68 0.15 -10.29
N ASP A 42 -8.32 -0.38 -11.33
CA ASP A 42 -7.86 -1.58 -12.03
C ASP A 42 -6.47 -1.36 -12.65
N GLN A 43 -6.26 -0.21 -13.32
CA GLN A 43 -4.93 0.14 -13.84
C GLN A 43 -3.87 0.29 -12.73
N PHE A 44 -4.25 0.83 -11.57
CA PHE A 44 -3.37 0.94 -10.41
C PHE A 44 -2.95 -0.45 -9.93
N ILE A 45 -3.91 -1.35 -9.82
CA ILE A 45 -3.68 -2.73 -9.40
C ILE A 45 -2.75 -3.43 -10.40
N ASP A 46 -3.03 -3.38 -11.68
CA ASP A 46 -2.23 -4.07 -12.70
C ASP A 46 -0.80 -3.50 -12.82
N GLN A 47 -0.67 -2.18 -12.88
CA GLN A 47 0.62 -1.53 -13.19
C GLN A 47 1.52 -1.35 -11.98
N VAL A 48 0.96 -1.14 -10.79
CA VAL A 48 1.74 -0.86 -9.58
C VAL A 48 1.72 -2.07 -8.66
N ILE A 49 0.55 -2.58 -8.33
CA ILE A 49 0.38 -3.60 -7.29
C ILE A 49 0.86 -4.97 -7.77
N GLU A 50 0.31 -5.49 -8.88
CA GLU A 50 0.70 -6.79 -9.42
C GLU A 50 2.14 -6.80 -9.95
N ALA A 51 2.55 -5.76 -10.67
CA ALA A 51 3.90 -5.63 -11.22
C ALA A 51 4.99 -5.71 -10.13
N ARG A 52 4.70 -5.19 -8.93
CA ARG A 52 5.61 -5.18 -7.78
C ARG A 52 5.31 -6.27 -6.74
N LYS A 53 4.32 -7.13 -6.99
CA LYS A 53 3.84 -8.16 -6.05
C LYS A 53 3.45 -7.58 -4.69
N LEU A 54 2.85 -6.40 -4.72
CA LEU A 54 2.23 -5.75 -3.57
C LEU A 54 0.79 -6.26 -3.44
N GLY A 55 0.25 -6.18 -2.23
CA GLY A 55 -1.14 -6.36 -1.91
C GLY A 55 -1.70 -5.00 -1.52
N PHE A 56 -2.73 -4.55 -2.22
CA PHE A 56 -3.49 -3.37 -1.88
C PHE A 56 -4.78 -3.81 -1.18
N HIS A 57 -5.04 -3.24 -0.02
CA HIS A 57 -6.30 -3.40 0.69
C HIS A 57 -6.85 -2.02 0.97
N GLY A 58 -7.85 -1.61 0.21
CA GLY A 58 -8.46 -0.30 0.37
C GLY A 58 -9.89 -0.31 -0.12
N GLY A 59 -10.61 0.74 0.23
CA GLY A 59 -11.99 0.93 -0.16
C GLY A 59 -12.39 2.38 -0.03
N GLY A 60 -13.27 2.82 -0.91
CA GLY A 60 -13.72 4.19 -0.97
C GLY A 60 -14.75 4.40 -2.06
N HIS A 61 -15.22 5.63 -2.17
CA HIS A 61 -16.03 6.08 -3.30
C HIS A 61 -15.32 7.24 -3.98
N LYS A 62 -15.52 8.47 -3.49
CA LYS A 62 -14.77 9.65 -3.95
C LYS A 62 -13.44 9.77 -3.21
N GLU A 63 -13.49 9.58 -1.91
CA GLU A 63 -12.32 9.49 -1.04
C GLU A 63 -11.98 8.02 -0.90
N TRP A 64 -10.73 7.68 -1.20
CA TRP A 64 -10.19 6.34 -1.11
C TRP A 64 -9.09 6.31 -0.09
N GLU A 65 -9.15 5.29 0.76
CA GLU A 65 -8.13 4.97 1.71
C GLU A 65 -7.75 3.50 1.54
N GLY A 66 -6.46 3.22 1.59
CA GLY A 66 -6.00 1.85 1.54
C GLY A 66 -4.61 1.69 2.11
N ILE A 67 -4.34 0.46 2.53
CA ILE A 67 -3.04 0.02 2.98
C ILE A 67 -2.39 -0.82 1.88
N ILE A 68 -1.10 -0.59 1.67
CA ILE A 68 -0.26 -1.36 0.76
C ILE A 68 0.77 -2.12 1.57
N ALA A 69 0.83 -3.43 1.35
CA ALA A 69 1.82 -4.33 1.91
C ALA A 69 2.36 -5.24 0.79
N THR A 70 3.35 -6.09 1.07
CA THR A 70 3.79 -7.12 0.12
C THR A 70 2.81 -8.31 0.12
N GLN A 71 2.53 -8.94 -1.04
CA GLN A 71 1.64 -10.13 -1.08
C GLN A 71 2.17 -11.30 -0.27
N THR A 72 3.50 -11.40 -0.17
CA THR A 72 4.20 -12.34 0.70
C THR A 72 4.77 -11.61 1.90
N ILE A 73 5.03 -12.32 3.00
CA ILE A 73 5.69 -11.75 4.20
C ILE A 73 7.00 -11.08 3.76
N GLY A 74 7.06 -9.76 3.90
CA GLY A 74 8.12 -8.95 3.33
C GLY A 74 7.99 -7.49 3.72
N LYS A 75 8.94 -6.68 3.25
CA LYS A 75 8.99 -5.25 3.57
C LYS A 75 8.77 -4.48 2.29
N CYS A 76 7.73 -3.63 2.26
CA CYS A 76 7.63 -2.61 1.24
C CYS A 76 8.87 -1.72 1.28
N THR A 77 9.28 -1.26 0.11
CA THR A 77 10.44 -0.38 -0.06
C THR A 77 10.00 1.04 -0.36
N GLU A 78 10.91 1.99 -0.21
CA GLU A 78 10.66 3.38 -0.58
C GLU A 78 10.38 3.52 -2.09
N GLU A 79 10.93 2.62 -2.92
CA GLU A 79 10.66 2.57 -4.35
C GLU A 79 9.19 2.23 -4.65
N ASP A 80 8.55 1.43 -3.80
CA ASP A 80 7.13 1.09 -3.92
C ASP A 80 6.26 2.30 -3.58
N ARG A 81 6.60 3.02 -2.51
CA ARG A 81 5.94 4.28 -2.16
C ARG A 81 6.06 5.31 -3.28
N GLN A 82 7.25 5.43 -3.86
CA GLN A 82 7.49 6.35 -4.97
C GLN A 82 6.66 5.98 -6.20
N ALA A 83 6.57 4.68 -6.53
CA ALA A 83 5.74 4.23 -7.65
C ALA A 83 4.25 4.51 -7.46
N VAL A 84 3.74 4.31 -6.24
CA VAL A 84 2.35 4.65 -5.90
C VAL A 84 2.12 6.15 -6.02
N SER A 85 3.03 6.97 -5.46
CA SER A 85 2.96 8.43 -5.56
C SER A 85 2.99 8.90 -7.02
N ASP A 86 3.88 8.34 -7.83
CA ASP A 86 4.05 8.75 -9.23
C ASP A 86 2.90 8.28 -10.12
N PHE A 87 2.28 7.13 -9.83
CA PHE A 87 1.05 6.73 -10.49
C PHE A 87 -0.06 7.76 -10.21
N TRP A 88 -0.36 8.02 -8.94
CA TRP A 88 -1.47 8.90 -8.56
C TRP A 88 -1.27 10.36 -8.94
N LYS A 89 -0.01 10.85 -9.03
CA LYS A 89 0.29 12.19 -9.59
C LYS A 89 -0.15 12.37 -11.04
N ASN A 90 -0.22 11.30 -11.82
CA ASN A 90 -0.61 11.35 -13.23
C ASN A 90 -2.12 11.06 -13.43
N GLN A 91 -2.85 10.79 -12.35
CA GLN A 91 -4.28 10.51 -12.38
C GLN A 91 -5.10 11.74 -11.95
N PRO A 92 -6.41 11.80 -12.28
CA PRO A 92 -7.32 12.84 -11.81
C PRO A 92 -7.69 12.65 -10.32
N ALA A 93 -6.68 12.66 -9.46
CA ALA A 93 -6.79 12.53 -8.01
C ALA A 93 -6.17 13.76 -7.31
N LYS A 94 -6.81 14.20 -6.25
CA LYS A 94 -6.42 15.28 -5.34
C LYS A 94 -6.06 14.71 -3.98
N ASP A 95 -5.31 15.49 -3.22
CA ASP A 95 -4.95 15.17 -1.84
C ASP A 95 -4.33 13.78 -1.67
N VAL A 96 -3.50 13.38 -2.64
CA VAL A 96 -2.80 12.09 -2.59
C VAL A 96 -1.77 12.13 -1.46
N VAL A 97 -2.00 11.41 -0.37
CA VAL A 97 -1.05 11.24 0.72
C VAL A 97 -0.60 9.78 0.78
N VAL A 98 0.73 9.59 0.74
CA VAL A 98 1.38 8.29 0.94
C VAL A 98 2.13 8.34 2.27
N SER A 99 1.69 7.60 3.27
CA SER A 99 2.32 7.56 4.59
C SER A 99 3.74 6.99 4.51
N GLU A 100 4.54 7.20 5.56
CA GLU A 100 5.83 6.52 5.71
C GLU A 100 5.66 5.00 5.87
N LEU A 101 6.74 4.25 5.62
CA LEU A 101 6.79 2.81 5.87
C LEU A 101 6.69 2.56 7.38
N TYR A 102 5.71 1.76 7.79
CA TYR A 102 5.52 1.36 9.17
C TYR A 102 5.30 -0.15 9.29
N ASP A 103 5.47 -0.66 10.50
CA ASP A 103 5.24 -2.08 10.80
C ASP A 103 3.75 -2.34 10.98
N ILE A 104 3.13 -3.05 10.04
CA ILE A 104 1.68 -3.28 10.02
C ILE A 104 1.14 -4.04 11.25
N TRP A 105 2.03 -4.66 12.04
CA TRP A 105 1.64 -5.44 13.22
C TRP A 105 1.77 -4.70 14.54
N TRP A 106 2.57 -3.62 14.57
CA TRP A 106 2.97 -2.97 15.82
C TRP A 106 2.84 -1.45 15.81
N ASN A 107 2.34 -0.86 14.72
CA ASN A 107 2.02 0.57 14.63
C ASN A 107 0.66 0.89 15.25
#